data_AF-I3SF27-F1
#
_entry.id   AF-I3SF27-F1
#
_cell.length_a   1.000
_cell.length_b   1.000
_cell.length_c   1.000
_cell.angle_alpha   90.00
_cell.angle_beta   90.00
_cell.angle_gamma   90.00
#
_symmetry.space_group_name_H-M   'P 1'
#
loop_
_entity.id
_entity.type
_entity.pdbx_description
1 polymer ?
#
loop_
_entity_poly.entity_id
_entity_poly.type
_entity_poly.pdbx_seq_one_letter_code
_entity_poly.pdbx_strand_id
1 'polypeptide(L)'
;MASWNSNPLHVTYELLGWFAFISWSISFYPQVILNFRRKSVVGLNFDFVLLNLTKHSSYLIFNASLYFSSAIQKQYFDKYGYQEMIPVAANDVAFSIHAVLLTAITLFQIVIYERGSQKVSKISIGIVFVAWLTAAICFFIALSDHSWLWLLSIFNSIQVAMTIVKYIPQVIMNFLRKSTDGFSIGNILLDFSGA
;
A
#
# COMPACT_ATOMS: atom_id res chain seq x y z
N MET A 1 29.88 -4.30 4.41
CA MET A 1 28.60 -4.99 4.70
C MET A 1 28.46 -4.98 6.20
N ALA A 2 27.49 -4.25 6.75
CA ALA A 2 27.22 -4.28 8.18
C ALA A 2 26.76 -5.69 8.57
N SER A 3 27.51 -6.37 9.42
CA SER A 3 27.15 -7.70 9.95
C SER A 3 26.22 -7.53 11.14
N TRP A 4 25.19 -8.38 11.23
CA TRP A 4 24.33 -8.44 12.42
C TRP A 4 25.14 -8.74 13.66
N ASN A 5 24.99 -7.93 14.71
CA ASN A 5 25.72 -8.09 15.97
C ASN A 5 25.32 -9.36 16.74
N SER A 6 24.18 -9.99 16.39
CA SER A 6 23.81 -11.28 16.95
C SER A 6 23.00 -12.13 15.96
N ASN A 7 23.37 -13.41 15.84
CA ASN A 7 22.62 -14.40 15.05
C ASN A 7 21.15 -14.54 15.48
N PRO A 8 20.81 -14.50 16.79
CA PRO A 8 19.41 -14.55 17.21
C PRO A 8 18.57 -13.37 16.71
N LEU A 9 19.13 -12.14 16.67
CA LEU A 9 18.43 -10.97 16.16
C LEU A 9 18.20 -11.06 14.65
N HIS A 10 19.19 -11.58 13.90
CA HIS A 10 19.05 -11.82 12.47
C HIS A 10 17.91 -12.80 12.17
N VAL A 11 17.91 -13.96 12.84
CA VAL A 11 16.87 -14.99 12.67
C VAL A 11 15.49 -14.46 13.09
N THR A 12 15.41 -13.69 14.18
CA THR A 12 14.14 -13.10 14.63
C THR A 12 13.62 -12.08 13.62
N TYR A 13 14.49 -11.22 13.07
CA TYR A 13 14.13 -10.25 12.04
C TYR A 13 13.62 -10.93 10.77
N GLU A 14 14.31 -11.97 10.29
CA GLU A 14 13.86 -12.74 9.12
C GLU A 14 12.51 -13.42 9.37
N LEU A 15 12.33 -14.07 10.52
CA LEU A 15 11.08 -14.74 10.87
C LEU A 15 9.89 -13.77 10.96
N LEU A 16 10.06 -12.62 11.62
CA LEU A 16 9.04 -11.59 11.71
C LEU A 16 8.73 -10.98 10.33
N GLY A 17 9.76 -10.76 9.50
CA GLY A 17 9.60 -10.26 8.13
C GLY A 17 8.80 -11.22 7.24
N TRP A 18 9.09 -12.52 7.31
CA TRP A 18 8.32 -13.55 6.58
C TRP A 18 6.90 -13.71 7.12
N PHE A 19 6.72 -13.63 8.44
CA PHE A 19 5.39 -13.67 9.05
C PHE A 19 4.53 -12.48 8.62
N ALA A 20 5.09 -11.27 8.63
CA ALA A 20 4.44 -10.06 8.14
C ALA A 20 4.10 -10.17 6.66
N PHE A 21 5.04 -10.63 5.82
CA PHE A 21 4.82 -10.86 4.40
C PHE A 21 3.66 -11.82 4.13
N ILE A 22 3.62 -12.96 4.83
CA ILE A 22 2.56 -13.97 4.68
C ILE A 22 1.22 -13.42 5.16
N SER A 23 1.19 -12.81 6.34
CA SER A 23 -0.03 -12.26 6.95
C SER A 23 -0.63 -11.17 6.07
N TRP A 24 0.20 -10.24 5.60
CA TRP A 24 -0.25 -9.20 4.67
C TRP A 24 -0.61 -9.74 3.29
N SER A 25 0.09 -10.74 2.75
CA SER A 25 -0.29 -11.29 1.45
C SER A 25 -1.65 -11.99 1.50
N ILE A 26 -1.91 -12.75 2.58
CA ILE A 26 -3.16 -13.49 2.75
C ILE A 26 -4.33 -12.54 3.05
N SER A 27 -4.10 -11.40 3.70
CA SER A 27 -5.17 -10.47 4.12
C SER A 27 -6.07 -10.02 2.97
N PHE A 28 -5.53 -9.85 1.76
CA PHE A 28 -6.28 -9.39 0.60
C PHE A 28 -7.29 -10.40 0.04
N TYR A 29 -7.02 -11.70 0.16
CA TYR A 29 -7.82 -12.75 -0.47
C TYR A 29 -9.25 -12.87 0.09
N PRO A 30 -9.47 -12.84 1.43
CA PRO A 30 -10.81 -12.91 2.01
C PRO A 30 -11.82 -11.95 1.36
N GLN A 31 -11.44 -10.69 1.08
CA GLN A 31 -12.36 -9.73 0.46
C GLN A 31 -12.65 -10.08 -1.00
N VAL A 32 -11.61 -10.44 -1.77
CA VAL A 32 -11.77 -10.84 -3.18
C VAL A 32 -12.67 -12.07 -3.31
N ILE A 33 -12.48 -13.06 -2.43
CA ILE A 33 -13.29 -14.29 -2.39
C ILE A 33 -14.73 -13.97 -1.96
N LEU A 34 -14.92 -13.13 -0.93
CA LEU A 34 -16.24 -12.73 -0.46
C LEU A 34 -17.05 -12.05 -1.56
N ASN A 35 -16.44 -11.09 -2.26
CA ASN A 35 -17.06 -10.41 -3.40
C ASN A 35 -17.42 -11.40 -4.51
N PHE A 36 -16.52 -12.34 -4.83
CA PHE A 36 -16.78 -13.36 -5.85
C PHE A 36 -17.92 -14.30 -5.47
N ARG A 37 -18.00 -14.75 -4.21
CA ARG A 37 -19.05 -15.65 -3.72
C ARG A 37 -20.42 -14.97 -3.66
N ARG A 38 -20.47 -13.71 -3.20
CA ARG A 38 -21.72 -12.95 -3.09
C ARG A 38 -22.18 -12.37 -4.41
N LYS A 39 -21.29 -12.27 -5.41
CA LYS A 39 -21.50 -11.50 -6.65
C LYS A 39 -21.99 -10.07 -6.38
N SER A 40 -21.59 -9.53 -5.24
CA SER A 40 -22.00 -8.22 -4.73
C SER A 40 -20.87 -7.63 -3.89
N VAL A 41 -20.63 -6.35 -4.10
CA VAL A 41 -19.70 -5.52 -3.33
C VAL A 41 -20.42 -4.63 -2.32
N VAL A 42 -21.72 -4.83 -2.12
CA VAL A 42 -22.49 -4.10 -1.11
C VAL A 42 -21.92 -4.41 0.27
N GLY A 43 -21.50 -3.35 0.95
CA GLY A 43 -20.83 -3.38 2.25
C GLY A 43 -19.34 -3.06 2.24
N LEU A 44 -18.68 -3.14 1.08
CA LEU A 44 -17.31 -2.68 0.89
C LEU A 44 -17.32 -1.22 0.46
N ASN A 45 -16.70 -0.33 1.22
CA ASN A 45 -16.63 1.08 0.88
C ASN A 45 -15.64 1.31 -0.28
N PHE A 46 -16.10 1.94 -1.37
CA PHE A 46 -15.28 2.14 -2.56
C PHE A 46 -14.17 3.17 -2.34
N ASP A 47 -14.36 4.10 -1.41
CA ASP A 47 -13.32 5.04 -0.99
C ASP A 47 -12.15 4.32 -0.36
N PHE A 48 -12.43 3.34 0.51
CA PHE A 48 -11.39 2.51 1.13
C PHE A 48 -10.53 1.84 0.06
N VAL A 49 -11.16 1.20 -0.94
CA VAL A 49 -10.43 0.48 -2.00
C VAL A 49 -9.63 1.44 -2.88
N LEU A 50 -10.18 2.60 -3.24
CA LEU A 50 -9.50 3.61 -4.05
C LEU A 50 -8.28 4.20 -3.33
N LEU A 51 -8.42 4.54 -2.05
CA LEU A 51 -7.32 5.04 -1.23
C LEU A 51 -6.26 3.95 -1.01
N ASN A 52 -6.66 2.69 -0.84
CA ASN A 52 -5.73 1.56 -0.74
C ASN A 52 -4.92 1.38 -2.02
N LEU A 53 -5.54 1.54 -3.20
CA LEU A 53 -4.82 1.46 -4.47
C LEU A 53 -3.72 2.53 -4.53
N THR A 54 -4.06 3.77 -4.17
CA THR A 54 -3.08 4.87 -4.16
C THR A 54 -1.94 4.58 -3.19
N LYS A 55 -2.24 4.11 -1.97
CA LYS A 55 -1.26 3.69 -0.97
C LYS A 55 -0.29 2.64 -1.53
N HIS A 56 -0.82 1.55 -2.07
CA HIS A 56 -0.01 0.43 -2.54
C HIS A 56 0.78 0.76 -3.81
N SER A 57 0.23 1.58 -4.72
CA SER A 57 0.94 2.05 -5.90
C SER A 57 2.11 2.96 -5.54
N SER A 58 1.93 3.93 -4.63
CA SER A 58 3.03 4.79 -4.17
C SER A 58 4.10 3.98 -3.43
N TYR A 59 3.70 2.98 -2.65
CA TYR A 59 4.64 2.08 -1.98
C TYR A 59 5.43 1.19 -2.96
N LEU A 60 4.76 0.67 -4.00
CA LEU A 60 5.41 -0.07 -5.08
C LEU A 60 6.43 0.79 -5.83
N ILE A 61 6.06 2.04 -6.18
CA ILE A 61 7.00 2.97 -6.84
C ILE A 61 8.23 3.19 -5.96
N PHE A 62 8.05 3.43 -4.66
CA PHE A 62 9.15 3.57 -3.70
C PHE A 62 10.06 2.33 -3.68
N ASN A 63 9.48 1.15 -3.41
CA ASN A 63 10.23 -0.09 -3.27
C ASN A 63 10.93 -0.48 -4.57
N ALA A 64 10.22 -0.53 -5.69
CA ALA A 64 10.79 -0.93 -6.97
C ALA A 64 11.89 0.02 -7.43
N SER A 65 11.69 1.34 -7.28
CA SER A 65 12.69 2.32 -7.71
C SER A 65 13.96 2.25 -6.87
N LEU A 66 13.83 2.16 -5.53
CA LEU A 66 14.98 2.08 -4.64
C LEU A 66 15.71 0.72 -4.74
N TYR A 67 14.97 -0.37 -5.03
CA TYR A 67 15.53 -1.71 -5.18
C TYR A 67 16.27 -1.90 -6.52
N PHE A 68 15.72 -1.43 -7.64
CA PHE A 68 16.28 -1.67 -8.97
C PHE A 68 17.21 -0.57 -9.48
N SER A 69 17.06 0.68 -9.05
CA SER A 69 17.83 1.80 -9.61
C SER A 69 19.14 2.04 -8.85
N SER A 70 20.25 1.69 -9.50
CA SER A 70 21.60 1.99 -8.99
C SER A 70 21.86 3.49 -8.80
N ALA A 71 21.26 4.35 -9.63
CA ALA A 71 21.37 5.80 -9.49
C ALA A 71 20.73 6.31 -8.20
N ILE A 72 19.56 5.76 -7.83
CA ILE A 72 18.86 6.12 -6.59
C ILE A 72 19.60 5.55 -5.38
N GLN A 73 20.10 4.31 -5.47
CA GLN A 73 20.92 3.71 -4.42
C GLN A 73 22.19 4.53 -4.16
N LYS A 74 22.85 5.02 -5.22
CA LYS A 74 23.98 5.92 -5.09
C LYS A 74 23.60 7.20 -4.34
N GLN A 75 22.51 7.86 -4.71
CA GLN A 75 22.02 9.05 -3.99
C GLN A 75 21.70 8.74 -2.51
N TYR A 76 21.21 7.53 -2.22
CA TYR A 76 20.97 7.08 -0.85
C TYR A 76 22.28 6.99 -0.06
N PHE A 77 23.30 6.31 -0.61
CA PHE A 77 24.61 6.20 0.04
C PHE A 77 25.33 7.54 0.17
N ASP A 78 25.19 8.43 -0.81
CA ASP A 78 25.74 9.78 -0.74
C ASP A 78 25.09 10.61 0.38
N LYS A 79 23.80 10.37 0.68
CA LYS A 79 23.05 11.08 1.72
C LYS A 79 23.21 10.50 3.11
N TYR A 80 23.16 9.17 3.25
CA TYR A 80 23.10 8.47 4.54
C TYR A 80 24.42 7.76 4.90
N GLY A 81 25.31 7.54 3.94
CA GLY A 81 26.60 6.88 4.11
C GLY A 81 26.67 5.49 3.46
N TYR A 82 27.85 5.13 2.97
CA TYR A 82 28.11 3.86 2.27
C TYR A 82 28.15 2.62 3.19
N GLN A 83 28.10 2.82 4.51
CA GLN A 83 28.04 1.73 5.49
C GLN A 83 26.60 1.28 5.78
N GLU A 84 25.62 2.12 5.43
CA GLU A 84 24.20 1.84 5.62
C GLU A 84 23.69 0.79 4.63
N MET A 85 22.62 0.10 5.00
CA MET A 85 21.92 -0.84 4.11
C MET A 85 20.76 -0.15 3.41
N ILE A 86 20.49 -0.55 2.16
CA ILE A 86 19.28 -0.11 1.45
C ILE A 86 18.07 -0.69 2.19
N PRO A 87 17.10 0.14 2.64
CA PRO A 87 16.00 -0.30 3.50
C PRO A 87 14.86 -0.93 2.71
N VAL A 88 15.16 -1.66 1.62
CA VAL A 88 14.20 -2.33 0.76
C VAL A 88 14.76 -3.68 0.34
N ALA A 89 13.99 -4.74 0.60
CA ALA A 89 14.31 -6.10 0.21
C ALA A 89 13.36 -6.59 -0.91
N ALA A 90 13.70 -7.73 -1.53
CA ALA A 90 12.96 -8.27 -2.67
C ALA A 90 11.50 -8.63 -2.31
N ASN A 91 11.26 -9.08 -1.08
CA ASN A 91 9.94 -9.38 -0.54
C ASN A 91 9.06 -8.13 -0.44
N ASP A 92 9.61 -6.94 -0.17
CA ASP A 92 8.85 -5.69 -0.13
C ASP A 92 8.34 -5.30 -1.53
N VAL A 93 9.17 -5.52 -2.55
CA VAL A 93 8.78 -5.32 -3.95
C VAL A 93 7.70 -6.34 -4.35
N ALA A 94 7.92 -7.63 -4.07
CA ALA A 94 6.94 -8.68 -4.37
C ALA A 94 5.59 -8.43 -3.68
N PHE A 95 5.62 -8.06 -2.40
CA PHE A 95 4.43 -7.72 -1.63
C PHE A 95 3.68 -6.53 -2.21
N SER A 96 4.38 -5.44 -2.51
CA SER A 96 3.75 -4.24 -3.06
C SER A 96 3.13 -4.48 -4.44
N ILE A 97 3.78 -5.27 -5.31
CA ILE A 97 3.17 -5.74 -6.58
C ILE A 97 1.89 -6.53 -6.29
N HIS A 98 1.97 -7.51 -5.39
CA HIS A 98 0.83 -8.36 -5.03
C HIS A 98 -0.36 -7.54 -4.52
N ALA A 99 -0.11 -6.60 -3.61
CA ALA A 99 -1.13 -5.73 -3.04
C ALA A 99 -1.79 -4.83 -4.10
N VAL A 100 -1.02 -4.26 -5.03
CA VAL A 100 -1.57 -3.48 -6.15
C VAL A 100 -2.47 -4.35 -7.02
N LEU A 101 -2.03 -5.56 -7.38
CA LEU A 101 -2.81 -6.49 -8.21
C LEU A 101 -4.13 -6.89 -7.55
N LEU A 102 -4.10 -7.29 -6.28
CA LEU A 102 -5.30 -7.71 -5.55
C LEU A 102 -6.27 -6.54 -5.31
N THR A 103 -5.75 -5.34 -5.09
CA THR A 103 -6.57 -4.13 -5.00
C THR A 103 -7.19 -3.78 -6.35
N ALA A 104 -6.46 -3.92 -7.45
CA ALA A 104 -6.98 -3.73 -8.81
C ALA A 104 -8.07 -4.75 -9.16
N ILE A 105 -7.89 -6.02 -8.76
CA ILE A 105 -8.93 -7.06 -8.87
C ILE A 105 -10.18 -6.65 -8.08
N THR A 106 -10.02 -6.12 -6.88
CA THR A 106 -11.14 -5.65 -6.05
C THR A 106 -11.85 -4.45 -6.69
N LEU A 107 -11.13 -3.51 -7.30
CA LEU A 107 -11.73 -2.42 -8.08
C LEU A 107 -12.47 -2.93 -9.31
N PHE A 108 -11.91 -3.91 -10.02
CA PHE A 108 -12.59 -4.56 -11.12
C PHE A 108 -13.91 -5.21 -10.65
N GLN A 109 -13.90 -5.91 -9.51
CA GLN A 109 -15.10 -6.47 -8.88
C GLN A 109 -16.15 -5.39 -8.56
N ILE A 110 -15.74 -4.19 -8.13
CA ILE A 110 -16.65 -3.05 -7.88
C ILE A 110 -17.35 -2.58 -9.16
N VAL A 111 -16.71 -2.72 -10.32
CA VAL A 111 -17.29 -2.34 -11.62
C VAL A 111 -18.29 -3.39 -12.12
N ILE A 112 -18.01 -4.68 -11.91
CA ILE A 112 -18.80 -5.78 -12.51
C ILE A 112 -19.92 -6.33 -11.62
N TYR A 113 -19.82 -6.22 -10.29
CA TYR A 113 -20.76 -6.82 -9.35
C TYR A 113 -21.80 -5.83 -8.83
N GLU A 114 -22.86 -6.37 -8.23
CA GLU A 114 -23.93 -5.57 -7.65
C GLU A 114 -23.37 -4.63 -6.56
N ARG A 115 -23.56 -3.32 -6.78
CA ARG A 115 -23.00 -2.25 -5.94
C ARG A 115 -24.06 -1.44 -5.19
N GLY A 116 -25.35 -1.68 -5.46
CA GLY A 116 -26.44 -0.89 -4.92
C GLY A 116 -26.29 0.60 -5.23
N SER A 117 -26.56 1.45 -4.24
CA SER A 117 -26.44 2.90 -4.34
C SER A 117 -25.05 3.44 -3.97
N GLN A 118 -24.09 2.58 -3.65
CA GLN A 118 -22.74 2.99 -3.23
C GLN A 118 -21.98 3.65 -4.39
N LYS A 119 -21.26 4.74 -4.08
CA LYS A 119 -20.42 5.48 -5.02
C LYS A 119 -19.14 5.90 -4.32
N VAL A 120 -18.10 6.18 -5.10
CA VAL A 120 -16.89 6.84 -4.59
C VAL A 120 -17.24 8.29 -4.23
N SER A 121 -16.85 8.73 -3.05
CA SER A 121 -17.01 10.10 -2.57
C SER A 121 -16.15 11.07 -3.36
N LYS A 122 -16.70 12.26 -3.63
CA LYS A 122 -15.95 13.37 -4.24
C LYS A 122 -14.73 13.77 -3.40
N ILE A 123 -14.80 13.60 -2.09
CA ILE A 123 -13.68 13.88 -1.17
C ILE A 123 -12.52 12.93 -1.47
N SER A 124 -12.79 11.63 -1.55
CA SER A 124 -11.77 10.61 -1.83
C SER A 124 -11.16 10.80 -3.22
N ILE A 125 -11.98 11.14 -4.23
CA ILE A 125 -11.48 11.50 -5.56
C ILE A 125 -10.56 12.72 -5.47
N GLY A 126 -10.95 13.76 -4.73
CA GLY A 126 -10.13 14.95 -4.52
C GLY A 126 -8.80 14.64 -3.84
N ILE A 127 -8.80 13.81 -2.79
CA ILE A 127 -7.57 13.36 -2.09
C ILE A 127 -6.62 12.65 -3.05
N VAL A 128 -7.15 11.70 -3.83
CA VAL A 128 -6.35 10.95 -4.82
C VAL A 128 -5.83 11.86 -5.91
N PHE A 129 -6.67 12.76 -6.43
CA PHE A 129 -6.25 13.73 -7.44
C PHE A 129 -5.11 14.62 -6.93
N VAL A 130 -5.24 15.20 -5.74
CA VAL A 130 -4.19 16.04 -5.14
C VAL A 130 -2.90 15.26 -4.91
N ALA A 131 -2.99 14.01 -4.43
CA ALA A 131 -1.81 13.17 -4.21
C ALA A 131 -1.05 12.89 -5.51
N TRP A 132 -1.75 12.47 -6.58
CA TRP A 132 -1.12 12.17 -7.86
C TRP A 132 -0.68 13.43 -8.62
N LEU A 133 -1.41 14.55 -8.49
CA LEU A 133 -0.97 15.84 -9.02
C LEU A 133 0.32 16.31 -8.35
N THR A 134 0.41 16.18 -7.03
CA THR A 134 1.63 16.49 -6.27
C THR A 134 2.79 15.61 -6.72
N ALA A 135 2.58 14.30 -6.84
CA ALA A 135 3.59 13.37 -7.34
C ALA A 135 4.06 13.73 -8.77
N ALA A 136 3.14 14.12 -9.65
CA ALA A 136 3.46 14.54 -11.01
C ALA A 136 4.30 15.82 -11.04
N ILE A 137 3.94 16.84 -10.27
CA ILE A 137 4.72 18.09 -10.16
C ILE A 137 6.12 17.79 -9.61
N CYS A 138 6.21 17.02 -8.52
CA CYS A 138 7.50 16.62 -7.93
C CYS A 138 8.35 15.80 -8.91
N PHE A 139 7.74 14.97 -9.77
CA PHE A 139 8.46 14.22 -10.79
C PHE A 139 9.15 15.15 -11.79
N PHE A 140 8.47 16.18 -12.29
CA PHE A 140 9.08 17.14 -13.22
C PHE A 140 10.19 17.98 -12.56
N ILE A 141 10.06 18.32 -11.28
CA ILE A 141 11.12 18.98 -10.51
C ILE A 141 12.34 18.05 -10.38
N ALA A 142 12.11 16.81 -9.96
CA ALA A 142 13.17 15.83 -9.78
C ALA A 142 13.87 15.46 -11.10
N LEU A 143 13.15 15.54 -12.22
CA LEU A 143 13.72 15.34 -13.56
C LEU A 143 14.74 16.42 -13.92
N SER A 144 14.50 17.69 -13.54
CA SER A 144 15.45 18.79 -13.75
C SER A 144 16.70 18.59 -12.90
N ASP A 145 16.51 18.42 -11.59
CA ASP A 145 17.61 18.46 -10.61
C ASP A 145 18.23 17.08 -10.33
N HIS A 146 17.77 16.04 -11.06
CA HIS A 146 18.13 14.63 -10.88
C HIS A 146 17.95 14.13 -9.44
N SER A 147 17.03 14.71 -8.67
CA SER A 147 16.81 14.46 -7.24
C SER A 147 15.85 13.29 -6.99
N TRP A 148 16.15 12.13 -7.57
CA TRP A 148 15.29 10.93 -7.54
C TRP A 148 15.00 10.41 -6.13
N LEU A 149 15.99 10.42 -5.23
CA LEU A 149 15.77 9.97 -3.84
C LEU A 149 14.79 10.89 -3.09
N TRP A 150 14.81 12.19 -3.38
CA TRP A 150 13.84 13.13 -2.81
C TRP A 150 12.43 12.84 -3.34
N LEU A 151 12.28 12.58 -4.64
CA LEU A 151 11.00 12.15 -5.21
C LEU A 151 10.46 10.87 -4.55
N LEU A 152 11.32 9.88 -4.26
CA LEU A 152 10.90 8.69 -3.53
C LEU A 152 10.39 9.00 -2.13
N SER A 153 10.96 10.01 -1.46
CA SER A 153 10.47 10.47 -0.15
C SER A 153 9.06 11.05 -0.24
N ILE A 154 8.68 11.67 -1.37
CA ILE A 154 7.30 12.12 -1.63
C ILE A 154 6.36 10.92 -1.77
N PHE A 155 6.72 9.91 -2.56
CA PHE A 155 5.91 8.68 -2.68
C PHE A 155 5.76 7.96 -1.33
N ASN A 156 6.82 7.91 -0.52
CA ASN A 156 6.75 7.39 0.84
C ASN A 156 5.81 8.22 1.73
N SER A 157 5.82 9.54 1.61
CA SER A 157 4.91 10.42 2.38
C SER A 157 3.44 10.19 1.99
N ILE A 158 3.16 10.03 0.69
CA ILE A 158 1.82 9.73 0.18
C ILE A 158 1.31 8.40 0.76
N GLN A 159 2.09 7.31 0.69
CA GLN A 159 1.60 6.01 1.18
C GLN A 159 1.33 6.01 2.69
N VAL A 160 2.12 6.75 3.49
CA VAL A 160 1.92 6.90 4.94
C VAL A 160 0.64 7.68 5.20
N ALA A 161 0.43 8.82 4.52
CA ALA A 161 -0.79 9.60 4.64
C ALA A 161 -2.05 8.78 4.28
N MET A 162 -2.00 8.01 3.19
CA MET A 162 -3.12 7.15 2.77
C MET A 162 -3.39 6.04 3.77
N THR A 163 -2.36 5.49 4.44
CA THR A 163 -2.53 4.46 5.48
C THR A 163 -3.36 4.97 6.66
N ILE A 164 -3.19 6.24 7.04
CA ILE A 164 -3.95 6.87 8.12
C ILE A 164 -5.41 7.10 7.70
N VAL A 165 -5.64 7.60 6.49
CA VAL A 165 -6.97 8.06 6.07
C VAL A 165 -7.86 6.92 5.56
N LYS A 166 -7.28 5.87 4.95
CA LYS A 166 -8.06 4.87 4.18
C LYS A 166 -9.14 4.14 4.98
N TYR A 167 -8.95 3.89 6.28
CA TYR A 167 -9.92 3.13 7.09
C TYR A 167 -11.13 3.97 7.51
N ILE A 168 -11.02 5.29 7.53
CA ILE A 168 -12.07 6.20 8.03
C ILE A 168 -13.40 6.00 7.29
N PRO A 169 -13.46 6.00 5.94
CA PRO A 169 -14.72 5.82 5.22
C PRO A 169 -15.42 4.49 5.52
N GLN A 170 -14.65 3.41 5.66
CA GLN A 170 -15.20 2.08 5.96
C GLN A 170 -15.78 2.01 7.37
N VAL A 171 -15.07 2.56 8.37
CA VAL A 171 -15.53 2.59 9.76
C VAL A 171 -16.83 3.38 9.87
N ILE A 172 -16.90 4.56 9.24
CA ILE A 172 -18.13 5.39 9.23
C ILE A 172 -19.28 4.63 8.57
N MET A 173 -19.05 4.01 7.40
CA MET A 173 -20.08 3.24 6.70
C MET A 173 -20.61 2.07 7.54
N ASN A 174 -19.73 1.33 8.22
CA ASN A 174 -20.12 0.23 9.10
C ASN A 174 -20.91 0.76 10.31
N PHE A 175 -20.50 1.89 10.90
CA PHE A 175 -21.21 2.51 12.01
C PHE A 175 -22.61 3.00 11.63
N LEU A 176 -22.79 3.55 10.42
CA LEU A 176 -24.08 4.01 9.92
C LEU A 176 -25.01 2.84 9.57
N ARG A 177 -24.47 1.77 8.97
CA ARG A 177 -25.25 0.56 8.62
C ARG A 177 -25.57 -0.33 9.81
N LYS A 178 -24.86 -0.17 10.93
CA LYS A 178 -24.89 -1.09 12.08
C LYS A 178 -24.63 -2.56 11.69
N SER A 179 -23.89 -2.77 10.60
CA SER A 179 -23.55 -4.08 10.04
C SER A 179 -22.21 -4.02 9.33
N THR A 180 -21.43 -5.09 9.47
CA THR A 180 -20.18 -5.34 8.73
C THR A 180 -20.41 -6.30 7.56
N ASP A 181 -21.67 -6.65 7.25
CA ASP A 181 -21.98 -7.56 6.16
C ASP A 181 -21.47 -7.00 4.83
N GLY A 182 -20.67 -7.83 4.16
CA GLY A 182 -19.99 -7.52 2.92
C GLY A 182 -18.58 -6.96 3.05
N PHE A 183 -18.09 -6.79 4.28
CA PHE A 183 -16.73 -6.39 4.57
C PHE A 183 -16.00 -7.47 5.37
N SER A 184 -14.86 -7.93 4.86
CA SER A 184 -14.08 -8.96 5.54
C SER A 184 -13.30 -8.37 6.72
N ILE A 185 -13.77 -8.63 7.94
CA ILE A 185 -13.04 -8.26 9.17
C ILE A 185 -11.71 -9.03 9.25
N GLY A 186 -11.68 -10.27 8.77
CA GLY A 186 -10.45 -11.09 8.76
C GLY A 186 -9.32 -10.47 7.95
N ASN A 187 -9.63 -9.80 6.84
CA ASN A 187 -8.65 -8.98 6.10
C ASN A 187 -8.00 -7.95 7.02
N ILE A 188 -8.81 -7.20 7.77
CA ILE A 188 -8.32 -6.12 8.64
C ILE A 188 -7.50 -6.65 9.81
N LEU A 189 -7.93 -7.76 10.44
CA LEU A 189 -7.17 -8.37 11.53
C LEU A 189 -5.81 -8.90 11.06
N LEU A 190 -5.73 -9.51 9.88
CA LEU A 190 -4.48 -9.96 9.29
C LEU A 190 -3.59 -8.79 8.88
N ASP A 191 -4.18 -7.70 8.38
CA ASP A 191 -3.46 -6.47 8.02
C ASP A 191 -2.84 -5.78 9.25
N PHE A 192 -3.55 -5.74 10.38
CA PHE A 192 -3.01 -5.29 11.66
C PHE A 192 -1.96 -6.25 12.24
N SER A 193 -2.11 -7.56 12.05
CA SER A 193 -1.16 -8.55 12.59
C SER A 193 0.19 -8.55 11.85
N GLY A 194 0.21 -8.07 10.61
CA GLY A 194 1.44 -7.95 9.83
C GLY A 194 2.17 -6.61 10.00
N ALA A 195 1.54 -5.61 10.63
CA ALA A 195 2.10 -4.26 10.83
C ALA A 195 2.94 -4.14 12.10
#